data_AF-A0A428PAQ2-F1
#
_entry.id   AF-A0A428PAQ2-F1
#
_cell.length_a   1.000
_cell.length_b   1.000
_cell.length_c   1.000
_cell.angle_alpha   90.00
_cell.angle_beta   90.00
_cell.angle_gamma   90.00
#
_symmetry.space_group_name_H-M   'P 1'
#
loop_
_entity.id
_entity.type
_entity.pdbx_description
1 polymer ?
#
loop_
_entity_poly.entity_id
_entity_poly.type
_entity_poly.pdbx_seq_one_letter_code
_entity_poly.pdbx_strand_id
1 'polypeptide(L)'
;MTVDIIISFDPTLASELAFRQKRGGQLASKMRFHTAQIEAYLSDGLWLRNARHANGLAARLAAGIESIPGPEVVKAPDANILFCRLAPHAIKELLSQGNKRELPFPTLPTASEVHDSKEIIHDAVFGHISEDGPDYRNVGWIGSSILMMKIQIGLGVLALPAAFDSVGLIPGVVVLCLVGIIVTWTGWVVGTFKLRHPEVYGVDDAMQLMFGRVAREAFGFIFFWVFGAGSGMLGISIGFNAITSHGTCTAAFVGVAAFLGFSIASIRTLGLLAWFAWVGLVFLLAAVFTLSLSVGVQDRPDAAPQDGVWVSDYKLVNRPTFLEAMNAISTFLMAYSAIPAFSSIAAEIRNPRLYTRSLILCHTVVSIVYVVIGCIVYYYCGSYVSRLPSALRFASKYVFLRILKGTEHLNKGTLAHWATWLSCTSGCATLSYIIASAVPSFGSLASLIGAFFGTLLCVQPMGCMWLYDNWGAGKRDRSLWWILQVFWSGFVIIAGTTILVGGTYGSVLSIKQVYETSGGHGAFSCADNSQS
;
A
#
# COMPACT_ATOMS: atom_id res chain seq x y z
N MET A 1 -23.82 20.75 17.81
CA MET A 1 -24.60 21.49 16.80
C MET A 1 -23.63 21.77 15.67
N THR A 2 -23.83 21.19 14.47
CA THR A 2 -22.91 21.29 13.32
C THR A 2 -23.30 22.42 12.36
N VAL A 3 -23.93 23.47 12.88
CA VAL A 3 -24.56 24.55 12.10
C VAL A 3 -24.08 25.88 12.65
N ASP A 4 -23.53 26.71 11.78
CA ASP A 4 -23.18 28.10 12.07
C ASP A 4 -24.32 29.03 11.65
N ILE A 5 -24.62 30.03 12.48
CA ILE A 5 -25.65 31.04 12.21
C ILE A 5 -24.96 32.37 11.93
N ILE A 6 -25.30 32.99 10.80
CA ILE A 6 -24.93 34.38 10.52
C ILE A 6 -26.09 35.26 10.96
N ILE A 7 -25.85 36.13 11.94
CA ILE A 7 -26.82 37.13 12.41
C ILE A 7 -26.43 38.47 11.80
N SER A 8 -27.27 38.99 10.90
CA SER A 8 -27.13 40.35 10.37
C SER A 8 -28.08 41.28 11.11
N PHE A 9 -27.55 42.36 11.69
CA PHE A 9 -28.36 43.43 12.27
C PHE A 9 -28.86 44.42 11.22
N ASP A 10 -28.31 44.39 10.00
CA ASP A 10 -28.81 45.15 8.86
C ASP A 10 -29.72 44.25 8.00
N PRO A 11 -31.04 44.50 7.96
CA PRO A 11 -31.99 43.70 7.20
C PRO A 11 -31.83 43.87 5.68
N THR A 12 -31.19 44.95 5.21
CA THR A 12 -31.00 45.19 3.77
C THR A 12 -30.05 44.18 3.12
N LEU A 13 -29.18 43.55 3.91
CA LEU A 13 -28.21 42.54 3.47
C LEU A 13 -28.80 41.13 3.31
N ALA A 14 -30.05 40.90 3.75
CA ALA A 14 -30.63 39.55 3.79
C ALA A 14 -30.70 38.88 2.40
N SER A 15 -31.08 39.64 1.36
CA SER A 15 -31.17 39.14 -0.02
C SER A 15 -29.78 38.80 -0.60
N GLU A 16 -28.80 39.68 -0.38
CA GLU A 16 -27.43 39.49 -0.82
C GLU A 16 -26.75 38.32 -0.10
N LEU A 17 -27.01 38.13 1.20
CA LEU A 17 -26.52 36.99 1.97
C LEU A 17 -27.07 35.66 1.43
N ALA A 18 -28.37 35.58 1.13
CA ALA A 18 -28.97 34.39 0.53
C ALA A 18 -28.38 34.10 -0.87
N PHE A 19 -28.13 35.13 -1.67
CA PHE A 19 -27.48 34.99 -2.98
C PHE A 19 -26.03 34.49 -2.85
N ARG A 20 -25.25 35.06 -1.93
CA ARG A 20 -23.87 34.63 -1.66
C ARG A 20 -23.79 33.21 -1.11
N GLN A 21 -24.72 32.82 -0.24
CA GLN A 21 -24.84 31.45 0.25
C GLN A 21 -25.05 30.47 -0.91
N LYS A 22 -25.98 30.81 -1.83
CA LYS A 22 -26.26 30.00 -3.03
C LYS A 22 -25.06 29.94 -3.98
N ARG A 23 -24.41 31.07 -4.25
CA ARG A 23 -23.24 31.17 -5.12
C ARG A 23 -22.02 30.43 -4.53
N GLY A 24 -21.85 30.45 -3.21
CA GLY A 24 -20.78 29.76 -2.51
C GLY A 24 -21.02 28.26 -2.29
N GLY A 25 -22.14 27.70 -2.79
CA GLY A 25 -22.47 26.28 -2.61
C GLY A 25 -22.82 25.89 -1.18
N GLN A 26 -23.12 26.86 -0.30
CA GLN A 26 -23.49 26.66 1.12
C GLN A 26 -24.97 26.28 1.28
N LEU A 27 -25.48 25.44 0.35
CA LEU A 27 -26.85 24.93 0.33
C LEU A 27 -26.81 23.42 0.53
N ALA A 28 -26.88 22.96 1.77
CA ALA A 28 -26.94 21.53 2.06
C ALA A 28 -28.22 20.91 1.45
N SER A 29 -28.10 19.74 0.82
CA SER A 29 -29.22 19.00 0.16
C SER A 29 -30.42 18.70 1.08
N LYS A 30 -30.30 18.99 2.37
CA LYS A 30 -31.25 18.70 3.44
C LYS A 30 -31.32 19.84 4.49
N MET A 31 -31.17 21.11 4.08
CA MET A 31 -31.13 22.27 4.99
C MET A 31 -32.24 22.30 6.04
N ARG A 32 -33.46 21.83 5.73
CA ARG A 32 -34.57 21.74 6.70
C ARG A 32 -34.22 21.04 8.02
N PHE A 33 -33.33 20.04 8.00
CA PHE A 33 -32.90 19.34 9.21
C PHE A 33 -31.93 20.16 10.06
N HIS A 34 -31.09 20.98 9.41
CA HIS A 34 -30.21 21.94 10.10
C HIS A 34 -31.03 23.11 10.66
N THR A 35 -31.96 23.65 9.88
CA THR A 35 -32.85 24.74 10.28
C THR A 35 -33.74 24.33 11.46
N ALA A 36 -34.27 23.11 11.50
CA ALA A 36 -35.11 22.63 12.60
C ALA A 36 -34.41 22.68 13.98
N GLN A 37 -33.10 22.39 14.03
CA GLN A 37 -32.32 22.47 15.27
C GLN A 37 -32.16 23.92 15.75
N ILE A 38 -31.92 24.83 14.80
CA ILE A 38 -31.78 26.26 15.10
C ILE A 38 -33.13 26.86 15.49
N GLU A 39 -34.20 26.48 14.81
CA GLU A 39 -35.57 26.87 15.14
C GLU A 39 -35.90 26.45 16.58
N ALA A 40 -35.65 25.20 16.96
CA ALA A 40 -35.86 24.74 18.33
C ALA A 40 -34.97 25.49 19.36
N TYR A 41 -33.74 25.85 18.99
CA TYR A 41 -32.83 26.60 19.86
C TYR A 41 -33.26 28.05 20.08
N LEU A 42 -33.79 28.70 19.04
CA LEU A 42 -34.27 30.08 19.09
C LEU A 42 -35.71 30.19 19.62
N SER A 43 -36.49 29.12 19.48
CA SER A 43 -37.86 29.02 20.00
C SER A 43 -37.88 29.05 21.52
N ASP A 44 -38.95 29.66 22.07
CA ASP A 44 -39.25 29.72 23.49
C ASP A 44 -38.11 30.27 24.37
N GLY A 45 -37.16 31.00 23.79
CA GLY A 45 -36.00 31.55 24.51
C GLY A 45 -35.05 30.49 25.08
N LEU A 46 -35.00 29.28 24.50
CA LEU A 46 -34.13 28.19 24.98
C LEU A 46 -32.65 28.61 25.03
N TRP A 47 -32.17 29.25 23.95
CA TRP A 47 -30.81 29.80 23.91
C TRP A 47 -30.51 30.75 25.07
N LEU A 48 -31.47 31.61 25.44
CA LEU A 48 -31.32 32.58 26.52
C LEU A 48 -31.32 31.91 27.89
N ARG A 49 -32.15 30.89 28.10
CA ARG A 49 -32.13 30.07 29.33
C ARG A 49 -30.78 29.37 29.50
N ASN A 50 -30.27 28.75 28.45
CA ASN A 50 -28.98 28.07 28.47
C ASN A 50 -27.83 29.05 28.74
N ALA A 51 -27.83 30.21 28.08
CA ALA A 51 -26.82 31.25 28.30
C ALA A 51 -26.86 31.79 29.74
N ARG A 52 -28.05 32.09 30.28
CA ARG A 52 -28.20 32.55 31.67
C ARG A 52 -27.73 31.51 32.67
N HIS A 53 -28.06 30.23 32.45
CA HIS A 53 -27.61 29.16 33.32
C HIS A 53 -26.09 29.01 33.29
N ALA A 54 -25.47 28.97 32.11
CA ALA A 54 -24.03 28.86 31.95
C ALA A 54 -23.28 30.05 32.56
N ASN A 55 -23.77 31.28 32.32
CA ASN A 55 -23.21 32.49 32.93
C ASN A 55 -23.35 32.47 34.46
N GLY A 56 -24.49 31.99 34.98
CA GLY A 56 -24.70 31.83 36.42
C GLY A 56 -23.74 30.82 37.06
N LEU A 57 -23.44 29.70 36.38
CA LEU A 57 -22.45 28.73 36.83
C LEU A 57 -21.03 29.30 36.80
N ALA A 58 -20.68 30.07 35.76
CA ALA A 58 -19.38 30.74 35.68
C ALA A 58 -19.19 31.77 36.81
N ALA A 59 -20.24 32.56 37.11
CA ALA A 59 -20.22 33.50 38.24
C ALA A 59 -20.07 32.79 39.58
N ARG A 60 -20.79 31.67 39.78
CA ARG A 60 -20.66 30.84 40.99
C ARG A 60 -19.25 30.26 41.13
N LEU A 61 -18.65 29.81 40.03
CA LEU A 61 -17.28 29.29 40.02
C LEU A 61 -16.27 30.39 40.36
N ALA A 62 -16.42 31.60 39.80
CA ALA A 62 -15.58 32.74 40.12
C ALA A 62 -15.64 33.09 41.62
N ALA A 63 -16.84 33.19 42.19
CA ALA A 63 -17.01 33.44 43.63
C ALA A 63 -16.36 32.34 44.50
N GLY A 64 -16.44 31.08 44.06
CA GLY A 64 -15.77 29.97 44.73
C GLY A 64 -14.25 30.07 44.70
N ILE A 65 -13.67 30.46 43.56
CA ILE A 65 -12.22 30.63 43.40
C ILE A 65 -11.72 31.83 44.22
N GLU A 66 -12.45 32.94 44.21
CA GLU A 66 -12.11 34.14 44.99
C GLU A 66 -12.16 33.91 46.51
N SER A 67 -12.93 32.91 46.97
CA SER A 67 -12.99 32.55 48.39
C SER A 67 -11.76 31.80 48.91
N ILE A 68 -10.87 31.35 48.02
CA ILE A 68 -9.69 30.54 48.37
C ILE A 68 -8.43 31.40 48.29
N PRO A 69 -7.54 31.38 49.28
CA PRO A 69 -6.28 32.11 49.23
C PRO A 69 -5.33 31.52 48.18
N GLY A 70 -4.83 32.35 47.25
CA GLY A 70 -3.80 32.02 46.27
C GLY A 70 -4.23 32.17 44.81
N PRO A 71 -5.34 31.53 44.37
CA PRO A 71 -5.92 31.76 43.05
C PRO A 71 -6.40 33.20 42.86
N GLU A 72 -6.18 33.76 41.67
CA GLU A 72 -6.65 35.11 41.31
C GLU A 72 -7.50 35.04 40.05
N VAL A 73 -8.73 35.54 40.10
CA VAL A 73 -9.55 35.73 38.90
C VAL A 73 -9.08 36.99 38.18
N VAL A 74 -8.59 36.85 36.94
CA VAL A 74 -7.91 37.93 36.20
C VAL A 74 -8.88 39.04 35.79
N LYS A 75 -10.13 38.70 35.50
CA LYS A 75 -11.21 39.63 35.18
C LYS A 75 -12.55 39.04 35.59
N ALA A 76 -13.49 39.89 36.01
CA ALA A 76 -14.86 39.50 36.25
C ALA A 76 -15.45 38.77 35.02
N PRO A 77 -16.13 37.62 35.20
CA PRO A 77 -16.68 36.85 34.09
C PRO A 77 -17.93 37.55 33.52
N ASP A 78 -17.77 38.20 32.36
CA ASP A 78 -18.87 38.81 31.60
C ASP A 78 -19.72 37.74 30.85
N ALA A 79 -19.23 36.51 30.75
CA ALA A 79 -19.83 35.38 30.04
C ALA A 79 -19.48 34.04 30.73
N ASN A 80 -19.76 32.92 30.06
CA ASN A 80 -19.53 31.56 30.55
C ASN A 80 -18.05 31.10 30.50
N ILE A 81 -17.10 32.03 30.53
CA ILE A 81 -15.66 31.75 30.48
C ILE A 81 -14.97 32.54 31.60
N LEU A 82 -14.06 31.86 32.31
CA LEU A 82 -13.30 32.43 33.41
C LEU A 82 -11.80 32.28 33.15
N PHE A 83 -11.06 33.37 33.34
CA PHE A 83 -9.60 33.36 33.29
C PHE A 83 -9.07 33.56 34.70
N CYS A 84 -8.28 32.59 35.18
CA CYS A 84 -7.68 32.62 36.51
C CYS A 84 -6.17 32.38 36.44
N ARG A 85 -5.44 33.02 37.36
CA ARG A 85 -4.03 32.79 37.62
C ARG A 85 -3.93 31.82 38.80
N LEU A 86 -3.21 30.72 38.60
CA LEU A 86 -3.02 29.66 39.58
C LEU A 86 -1.53 29.44 39.79
N ALA A 87 -1.15 28.99 40.99
CA ALA A 87 0.23 28.60 41.26
C ALA A 87 0.64 27.38 40.39
N PRO A 88 1.89 27.31 39.89
CA PRO A 88 2.31 26.24 38.97
C PRO A 88 2.10 24.81 39.50
N HIS A 89 2.23 24.62 40.82
CA HIS A 89 2.00 23.32 41.46
C HIS A 89 0.50 22.93 41.44
N ALA A 90 -0.40 23.90 41.62
CA ALA A 90 -1.84 23.67 41.54
C ALA A 90 -2.29 23.35 40.11
N ILE A 91 -1.71 24.00 39.10
CA ILE A 91 -1.96 23.68 37.67
C ILE A 91 -1.54 22.24 37.37
N LYS A 92 -0.34 21.86 37.79
CA LYS A 92 0.20 20.51 37.56
C LYS A 92 -0.68 19.43 38.21
N GLU A 93 -1.18 19.69 39.42
CA GLU A 93 -2.05 18.76 40.14
C GLU A 93 -3.48 18.73 39.58
N LEU A 94 -4.03 19.87 39.15
CA LEU A 94 -5.34 19.92 38.48
C LEU A 94 -5.31 19.21 37.12
N LEU A 95 -4.20 19.29 36.38
CA LEU A 95 -4.00 18.52 35.13
C LEU A 95 -3.81 17.02 35.42
N SER A 96 -3.12 16.66 36.50
CA SER A 96 -2.93 15.27 36.91
C SER A 96 -4.25 14.63 37.38
N GLN A 97 -5.11 15.41 38.05
CA GLN A 97 -6.42 15.01 38.51
C GLN A 97 -7.50 15.10 37.43
N GLY A 98 -7.42 16.05 36.50
CA GLY A 98 -8.29 16.12 35.31
C GLY A 98 -8.11 14.91 34.39
N ASN A 99 -6.91 14.32 34.37
CA ASN A 99 -6.66 13.02 33.73
C ASN A 99 -7.19 11.81 34.54
N LYS A 100 -7.57 11.99 35.81
CA LYS A 100 -8.02 10.90 36.72
C LYS A 100 -9.50 11.00 37.10
N ARG A 101 -10.11 12.17 37.02
CA ARG A 101 -11.55 12.43 37.17
C ARG A 101 -12.13 12.66 35.79
N GLU A 102 -12.62 11.60 35.17
CA GLU A 102 -13.76 11.71 34.26
C GLU A 102 -14.91 12.33 35.06
N LEU A 103 -15.03 13.67 35.01
CA LEU A 103 -16.26 14.33 35.36
C LEU A 103 -17.36 13.74 34.47
N PRO A 104 -18.56 13.41 35.01
CA PRO A 104 -19.68 12.99 34.19
C PRO A 104 -20.17 14.22 33.39
N PHE A 105 -19.48 14.52 32.31
CA PHE A 105 -20.10 15.11 31.14
C PHE A 105 -21.21 14.16 30.69
N PRO A 106 -22.29 14.65 30.06
CA PRO A 106 -23.32 13.77 29.50
C PRO A 106 -22.60 12.71 28.67
N THR A 107 -22.81 11.45 29.04
CA THR A 107 -22.13 10.29 28.49
C THR A 107 -22.10 10.39 26.96
N LEU A 108 -20.90 10.63 26.40
CA LEU A 108 -20.63 10.17 25.04
C LEU A 108 -20.79 8.64 25.07
N PRO A 109 -21.57 8.05 24.15
CA PRO A 109 -21.88 6.63 24.22
C PRO A 109 -20.59 5.81 24.22
N THR A 110 -20.49 4.95 25.23
CA THR A 110 -19.50 3.88 25.32
C THR A 110 -19.49 3.07 24.04
N ALA A 111 -18.29 2.62 23.66
CA ALA A 111 -17.98 1.86 22.46
C ALA A 111 -18.80 0.56 22.35
N SER A 112 -20.01 0.68 21.82
CA SER A 112 -20.80 -0.40 21.24
C SER A 112 -21.95 0.22 20.44
N GLU A 113 -21.60 0.98 19.42
CA GLU A 113 -22.30 1.15 18.15
C GLU A 113 -21.54 2.25 17.40
N VAL A 114 -20.66 1.84 16.48
CA VAL A 114 -20.01 2.76 15.54
C VAL A 114 -21.10 3.26 14.60
N HIS A 115 -21.85 4.27 15.02
CA HIS A 115 -22.55 5.12 14.08
C HIS A 115 -21.52 6.02 13.42
N ASP A 116 -21.35 5.77 12.13
CA ASP A 116 -20.46 6.42 11.18
C ASP A 116 -20.80 7.91 11.05
N SER A 117 -20.29 8.74 11.97
CA SER A 117 -20.39 10.20 11.85
C SER A 117 -19.34 10.67 10.83
N LYS A 118 -19.76 10.78 9.58
CA LYS A 118 -19.04 11.41 8.46
C LYS A 118 -18.85 12.90 8.73
N GLU A 119 -17.91 13.26 9.59
CA GLU A 119 -17.39 14.63 9.63
C GLU A 119 -16.36 14.78 8.50
N ILE A 120 -16.47 15.86 7.72
CA ILE A 120 -15.65 16.13 6.54
C ILE A 120 -14.20 16.39 7.00
N ILE A 121 -13.41 15.32 7.07
CA ILE A 121 -11.99 15.34 7.39
C ILE A 121 -11.23 15.68 6.11
N HIS A 122 -10.51 16.80 6.11
CA HIS A 122 -9.52 17.09 5.07
C HIS A 122 -8.35 16.11 5.19
N ASP A 123 -8.20 15.25 4.20
CA ASP A 123 -7.12 14.26 4.11
C ASP A 123 -5.88 14.85 3.42
N ALA A 124 -4.69 14.66 4.00
CA ALA A 124 -3.44 15.16 3.43
C ALA A 124 -3.11 14.57 2.03
N VAL A 125 -3.66 13.41 1.70
CA VAL A 125 -3.51 12.75 0.40
C VAL A 125 -4.75 12.91 -0.46
N PHE A 126 -5.92 12.65 0.09
CA PHE A 126 -7.18 12.55 -0.66
C PHE A 126 -8.00 13.86 -0.68
N GLY A 127 -7.54 14.91 -0.01
CA GLY A 127 -8.22 16.20 0.05
C GLY A 127 -9.57 16.12 0.78
N HIS A 128 -10.57 16.86 0.30
CA HIS A 128 -11.90 16.86 0.91
C HIS A 128 -12.65 15.55 0.61
N ILE A 129 -12.99 14.83 1.68
CA ILE A 129 -13.84 13.64 1.65
C ILE A 129 -15.31 14.10 1.62
N SER A 130 -15.97 13.95 0.46
CA SER A 130 -17.40 14.23 0.27
C SER A 130 -18.24 12.98 0.58
N GLU A 131 -19.45 13.13 1.12
CA GLU A 131 -20.36 12.00 1.39
C GLU A 131 -20.76 11.22 0.11
N ASP A 132 -20.76 11.90 -1.04
CA ASP A 132 -21.09 11.35 -2.37
C ASP A 132 -19.85 10.83 -3.13
N GLY A 133 -18.64 10.99 -2.58
CA GLY A 133 -17.39 10.55 -3.18
C GLY A 133 -16.97 9.13 -2.76
N PRO A 134 -16.09 8.46 -3.50
CA PRO A 134 -15.54 7.17 -3.10
C PRO A 134 -14.73 7.29 -1.81
N ASP A 135 -15.05 6.49 -0.78
CA ASP A 135 -14.26 6.41 0.45
C ASP A 135 -12.99 5.57 0.23
N TYR A 136 -11.84 6.25 0.24
CA TYR A 136 -10.52 5.63 0.07
C TYR A 136 -9.94 5.06 1.37
N ARG A 137 -10.45 5.42 2.57
CA ARG A 137 -9.94 4.96 3.88
C ARG A 137 -10.80 3.86 4.52
N ASN A 138 -11.33 2.97 3.68
CA ASN A 138 -12.30 1.96 4.11
C ASN A 138 -11.68 0.58 4.41
N VAL A 139 -10.36 0.49 4.62
CA VAL A 139 -9.67 -0.80 4.84
C VAL A 139 -9.13 -0.90 6.27
N GLY A 140 -9.60 -1.90 7.02
CA GLY A 140 -9.08 -2.25 8.34
C GLY A 140 -7.73 -2.99 8.27
N TRP A 141 -7.01 -3.05 9.39
CA TRP A 141 -5.65 -3.61 9.43
C TRP A 141 -5.55 -5.08 8.97
N ILE A 142 -6.56 -5.91 9.21
CA ILE A 142 -6.62 -7.29 8.69
C ILE A 142 -6.78 -7.29 7.18
N GLY A 143 -7.71 -6.48 6.65
CA GLY A 143 -7.92 -6.32 5.21
C GLY A 143 -6.66 -5.81 4.50
N SER A 144 -5.93 -4.86 5.11
CA SER A 144 -4.64 -4.40 4.59
C SER A 144 -3.60 -5.52 4.56
N SER A 145 -3.53 -6.37 5.59
CA SER A 145 -2.61 -7.52 5.63
C SER A 145 -2.86 -8.47 4.47
N ILE A 146 -4.13 -8.77 4.19
CA ILE A 146 -4.55 -9.69 3.13
C ILE A 146 -4.29 -9.11 1.74
N LEU A 147 -4.54 -7.82 1.57
CA LEU A 147 -4.18 -7.10 0.34
C LEU A 147 -2.67 -7.17 0.11
N MET A 148 -1.85 -6.95 1.14
CA MET A 148 -0.39 -7.06 1.06
C MET A 148 0.05 -8.50 0.71
N MET A 149 -0.52 -9.52 1.36
CA MET A 149 -0.19 -10.92 1.10
C MET A 149 -0.50 -11.30 -0.34
N LYS A 150 -1.68 -10.92 -0.84
CA LYS A 150 -2.10 -11.21 -2.22
C LYS A 150 -1.14 -10.65 -3.26
N ILE A 151 -0.60 -9.45 -3.02
CA ILE A 151 0.33 -8.80 -3.95
C ILE A 151 1.68 -9.53 -3.96
N GLN A 152 2.13 -10.05 -2.82
CA GLN A 152 3.39 -10.77 -2.73
C GLN A 152 3.31 -12.16 -3.35
N ILE A 153 2.40 -13.03 -2.86
CA ILE A 153 2.45 -14.46 -3.15
C ILE A 153 2.29 -14.75 -4.66
N GLY A 154 1.50 -13.94 -5.36
CA GLY A 154 1.16 -14.17 -6.78
C GLY A 154 2.36 -14.25 -7.72
N LEU A 155 3.27 -13.27 -7.68
CA LEU A 155 4.42 -13.22 -8.59
C LEU A 155 5.63 -14.01 -8.05
N GLY A 156 5.80 -14.04 -6.73
CA GLY A 156 7.03 -14.49 -6.10
C GLY A 156 7.22 -15.99 -5.99
N VAL A 157 6.17 -16.73 -5.65
CA VAL A 157 6.29 -18.15 -5.23
C VAL A 157 6.76 -19.07 -6.36
N LEU A 158 6.43 -18.73 -7.61
CA LEU A 158 6.64 -19.58 -8.78
C LEU A 158 8.08 -19.53 -9.31
N ALA A 159 8.81 -18.48 -8.97
CA ALA A 159 10.19 -18.31 -9.37
C ALA A 159 11.18 -18.91 -8.35
N LEU A 160 10.70 -19.31 -7.17
CA LEU A 160 11.54 -19.83 -6.07
C LEU A 160 12.27 -21.14 -6.43
N PRO A 161 11.64 -22.14 -7.06
CA PRO A 161 12.33 -23.41 -7.34
C PRO A 161 13.52 -23.24 -8.28
N ALA A 162 13.42 -22.37 -9.30
CA ALA A 162 14.52 -22.07 -10.22
C ALA A 162 15.69 -21.36 -9.51
N ALA A 163 15.37 -20.46 -8.58
CA ALA A 163 16.38 -19.82 -7.75
C ALA A 163 17.05 -20.83 -6.82
N PHE A 164 16.31 -21.79 -6.25
CA PHE A 164 16.86 -22.91 -5.48
C PHE A 164 17.71 -23.86 -6.33
N ASP A 165 17.37 -24.08 -7.59
CA ASP A 165 18.22 -24.89 -8.47
C ASP A 165 19.59 -24.25 -8.72
N SER A 166 19.60 -22.93 -8.91
CA SER A 166 20.82 -22.17 -9.15
C SER A 166 21.79 -22.25 -7.96
N VAL A 167 21.31 -21.99 -6.74
CA VAL A 167 22.19 -21.89 -5.56
C VAL A 167 22.23 -23.18 -4.70
N GLY A 168 21.23 -24.05 -4.81
CA GLY A 168 20.99 -25.20 -3.94
C GLY A 168 19.99 -24.90 -2.82
N LEU A 169 19.35 -25.94 -2.28
CA LEU A 169 18.26 -25.83 -1.31
C LEU A 169 18.67 -25.08 -0.02
N ILE A 170 19.79 -25.48 0.61
CA ILE A 170 20.26 -24.90 1.87
C ILE A 170 20.62 -23.41 1.72
N PRO A 171 21.56 -23.03 0.83
CA PRO A 171 21.90 -21.62 0.64
C PRO A 171 20.71 -20.82 0.10
N GLY A 172 19.84 -21.43 -0.70
CA GLY A 172 18.59 -20.83 -1.18
C GLY A 172 17.67 -20.39 -0.04
N VAL A 173 17.37 -21.28 0.90
CA VAL A 173 16.54 -20.96 2.07
C VAL A 173 17.17 -19.87 2.94
N VAL A 174 18.48 -19.93 3.16
CA VAL A 174 19.21 -18.91 3.94
C VAL A 174 19.09 -17.54 3.26
N VAL A 175 19.37 -17.45 1.96
CA VAL A 175 19.28 -16.20 1.21
C VAL A 175 17.84 -15.69 1.16
N LEU A 176 16.85 -16.57 0.93
CA LEU A 176 15.43 -16.21 0.95
C LEU A 176 15.01 -15.59 2.29
N CYS A 177 15.46 -16.15 3.41
CA CYS A 177 15.17 -15.60 4.74
C CYS A 177 15.88 -14.26 4.97
N LEU A 178 17.14 -14.12 4.55
CA LEU A 178 17.90 -12.87 4.67
C LEU A 178 17.24 -11.75 3.87
N VAL A 179 16.82 -12.03 2.63
CA VAL A 179 16.04 -11.11 1.81
C VAL A 179 14.72 -10.76 2.50
N GLY A 180 14.01 -11.74 3.04
CA GLY A 180 12.78 -11.54 3.81
C GLY A 180 12.98 -10.59 5.01
N ILE A 181 14.08 -10.71 5.75
CA ILE A 181 14.43 -9.81 6.87
C ILE A 181 14.67 -8.38 6.36
N ILE A 182 15.46 -8.22 5.30
CA ILE A 182 15.75 -6.91 4.71
C ILE A 182 14.44 -6.25 4.26
N VAL A 183 13.59 -6.97 3.53
CA VAL A 183 12.34 -6.40 3.00
C VAL A 183 11.30 -6.16 4.09
N THR A 184 11.32 -6.94 5.18
CA THR A 184 10.51 -6.63 6.38
C THR A 184 10.93 -5.30 7.00
N TRP A 185 12.23 -5.06 7.09
CA TRP A 185 12.76 -3.78 7.58
C TRP A 185 12.38 -2.63 6.65
N THR A 186 12.50 -2.79 5.32
CA THR A 186 12.12 -1.73 4.36
C THR A 186 10.62 -1.41 4.45
N GLY A 187 9.76 -2.43 4.56
CA GLY A 187 8.33 -2.26 4.78
C GLY A 187 8.00 -1.54 6.10
N TRP A 188 8.77 -1.76 7.16
CA TRP A 188 8.60 -1.07 8.44
C TRP A 188 8.98 0.41 8.32
N VAL A 189 10.08 0.72 7.62
CA VAL A 189 10.50 2.10 7.35
C VAL A 189 9.39 2.87 6.64
N VAL A 190 8.76 2.30 5.60
CA VAL A 190 7.62 2.91 4.90
C VAL A 190 6.50 3.32 5.86
N GLY A 191 6.12 2.42 6.77
CA GLY A 191 5.09 2.70 7.78
C GLY A 191 5.48 3.85 8.70
N THR A 192 6.71 3.84 9.22
CA THR A 192 7.19 4.91 10.11
C THR A 192 7.34 6.25 9.40
N PHE A 193 7.80 6.25 8.16
CA PHE A 193 7.94 7.45 7.34
C PHE A 193 6.57 8.05 7.03
N LYS A 194 5.58 7.22 6.68
CA LYS A 194 4.20 7.66 6.45
C LYS A 194 3.56 8.29 7.68
N LEU A 195 3.87 7.79 8.89
CA LEU A 195 3.39 8.39 10.13
C LEU A 195 4.00 9.79 10.39
N ARG A 196 5.23 10.04 9.92
CA ARG A 196 5.90 11.34 10.06
C ARG A 196 5.59 12.31 8.93
N HIS A 197 5.26 11.81 7.73
CA HIS A 197 4.95 12.58 6.52
C HIS A 197 3.59 12.14 5.93
N PRO A 198 2.45 12.60 6.50
CA PRO A 198 1.11 12.15 6.11
C PRO A 198 0.72 12.44 4.65
N GLU A 199 1.33 13.41 3.99
CA GLU A 199 1.09 13.85 2.61
C GLU A 199 1.62 12.90 1.51
N VAL A 200 2.49 11.97 1.90
CA VAL A 200 3.16 11.03 0.99
C VAL A 200 2.23 9.88 0.62
N TYR A 201 1.82 9.74 -0.64
CA TYR A 201 1.00 8.60 -1.08
C TYR A 201 1.86 7.39 -1.48
N GLY A 202 2.92 7.63 -2.25
CA GLY A 202 3.80 6.61 -2.80
C GLY A 202 5.27 6.88 -2.51
N VAL A 203 6.13 5.95 -2.93
CA VAL A 203 7.59 6.06 -2.77
C VAL A 203 8.14 7.27 -3.55
N ASP A 204 7.54 7.60 -4.68
CA ASP A 204 7.85 8.77 -5.50
C ASP A 204 7.63 10.11 -4.77
N ASP A 205 6.53 10.26 -4.04
CA ASP A 205 6.25 11.44 -3.23
C ASP A 205 7.30 11.57 -2.09
N ALA A 206 7.72 10.44 -1.50
CA ALA A 206 8.79 10.43 -0.50
C ALA A 206 10.14 10.84 -1.12
N MET A 207 10.45 10.36 -2.32
CA MET A 207 11.66 10.76 -3.05
C MET A 207 11.64 12.24 -3.45
N GLN A 208 10.46 12.80 -3.74
CA GLN A 208 10.30 14.24 -3.95
C GLN A 208 10.72 15.03 -2.71
N LEU A 209 10.28 14.58 -1.53
CA LEU A 209 10.58 15.23 -0.26
C LEU A 209 12.09 15.24 0.03
N MET A 210 12.79 14.16 -0.34
CA MET A 210 14.20 13.96 -0.02
C MET A 210 15.16 14.57 -1.05
N PHE A 211 14.85 14.45 -2.34
CA PHE A 211 15.77 14.77 -3.44
C PHE A 211 15.16 15.72 -4.48
N GLY A 212 13.96 16.24 -4.25
CA GLY A 212 13.30 17.21 -5.11
C GLY A 212 12.60 16.62 -6.34
N ARG A 213 12.18 17.50 -7.25
CA ARG A 213 11.27 17.16 -8.36
C ARG A 213 11.84 16.15 -9.35
N VAL A 214 13.14 16.21 -9.63
CA VAL A 214 13.79 15.28 -10.58
C VAL A 214 13.70 13.83 -10.08
N ALA A 215 13.94 13.61 -8.78
CA ALA A 215 13.80 12.28 -8.18
C ALA A 215 12.35 11.80 -8.17
N ARG A 216 11.38 12.70 -7.95
CA ARG A 216 9.96 12.35 -8.08
C ARG A 216 9.64 11.80 -9.47
N GLU A 217 10.11 12.47 -10.51
CA GLU A 217 9.85 12.05 -11.90
C GLU A 217 10.54 10.70 -12.18
N ALA A 218 11.82 10.55 -11.82
CA ALA A 218 12.57 9.31 -12.02
C ALA A 218 11.96 8.09 -11.33
N PHE A 219 11.51 8.25 -10.07
CA PHE A 219 10.92 7.15 -9.28
C PHE A 219 9.41 7.02 -9.48
N GLY A 220 8.75 8.04 -10.02
CA GLY A 220 7.34 8.02 -10.40
C GLY A 220 7.07 7.46 -11.79
N PHE A 221 8.10 7.03 -12.52
CA PHE A 221 7.93 6.33 -13.79
C PHE A 221 7.31 4.93 -13.56
N ILE A 222 6.33 4.62 -14.41
CA ILE A 222 5.30 3.58 -14.29
C ILE A 222 5.87 2.14 -14.45
N PHE A 223 7.17 2.01 -14.72
CA PHE A 223 7.72 0.76 -15.23
C PHE A 223 7.55 -0.43 -14.27
N PHE A 224 7.76 -0.28 -12.96
CA PHE A 224 7.69 -1.44 -12.06
C PHE A 224 6.35 -2.18 -12.12
N TRP A 225 5.24 -1.45 -12.01
CA TRP A 225 3.92 -2.07 -12.02
C TRP A 225 3.51 -2.57 -13.39
N VAL A 226 3.95 -1.92 -14.47
CA VAL A 226 3.70 -2.36 -15.84
C VAL A 226 4.46 -3.66 -16.15
N PHE A 227 5.71 -3.76 -15.70
CA PHE A 227 6.51 -4.97 -15.85
C PHE A 227 5.93 -6.11 -15.00
N GLY A 228 5.52 -5.85 -13.75
CA GLY A 228 4.81 -6.84 -12.93
C GLY A 228 3.48 -7.28 -13.55
N ALA A 229 2.74 -6.35 -14.14
CA ALA A 229 1.53 -6.64 -14.89
C ALA A 229 1.80 -7.48 -16.16
N GLY A 230 2.86 -7.18 -16.91
CA GLY A 230 3.31 -7.96 -18.06
C GLY A 230 3.72 -9.38 -17.67
N SER A 231 4.48 -9.52 -16.58
CA SER A 231 4.79 -10.81 -15.95
C SER A 231 3.52 -11.58 -15.60
N GLY A 232 2.49 -10.88 -15.11
CA GLY A 232 1.17 -11.47 -14.86
C GLY A 232 0.35 -11.84 -16.12
N MET A 233 0.55 -11.17 -17.25
CA MET A 233 -0.11 -11.57 -18.50
C MET A 233 0.57 -12.80 -19.11
N LEU A 234 1.91 -12.87 -18.99
CA LEU A 234 2.69 -14.06 -19.37
C LEU A 234 2.26 -15.29 -18.59
N GLY A 235 1.99 -15.16 -17.30
CA GLY A 235 1.47 -16.28 -16.52
C GLY A 235 0.16 -16.84 -17.05
N ILE A 236 -0.81 -15.96 -17.29
CA ILE A 236 -2.09 -16.40 -17.84
C ILE A 236 -1.91 -17.07 -19.21
N SER A 237 -0.99 -16.60 -20.06
CA SER A 237 -0.72 -17.24 -21.35
C SER A 237 -0.06 -18.62 -21.22
N ILE A 238 0.91 -18.79 -20.32
CA ILE A 238 1.51 -20.10 -20.02
C ILE A 238 0.42 -21.08 -19.55
N GLY A 239 -0.51 -20.60 -18.71
CA GLY A 239 -1.67 -21.38 -18.24
C GLY A 239 -2.55 -21.89 -19.35
N PHE A 240 -2.95 -20.96 -20.24
CA PHE A 240 -3.80 -21.31 -21.36
C PHE A 240 -3.09 -22.23 -22.35
N ASN A 241 -1.79 -22.01 -22.63
CA ASN A 241 -1.03 -22.92 -23.47
C ASN A 241 -0.94 -24.33 -22.89
N ALA A 242 -0.69 -24.46 -21.58
CA ALA A 242 -0.62 -25.76 -20.92
C ALA A 242 -1.97 -26.51 -20.94
N ILE A 243 -3.08 -25.83 -20.60
CA ILE A 243 -4.42 -26.46 -20.55
C ILE A 243 -4.93 -26.82 -21.94
N THR A 244 -4.59 -26.01 -22.95
CA THR A 244 -5.10 -26.21 -24.33
C THR A 244 -4.16 -27.03 -25.21
N SER A 245 -2.99 -27.46 -24.71
CA SER A 245 -1.93 -28.06 -25.51
C SER A 245 -1.59 -27.20 -26.74
N HIS A 246 -1.40 -25.89 -26.52
CA HIS A 246 -1.18 -24.87 -27.55
C HIS A 246 -2.35 -24.72 -28.55
N GLY A 247 -3.55 -24.42 -28.05
CA GLY A 247 -4.76 -24.32 -28.87
C GLY A 247 -4.84 -23.09 -29.78
N THR A 248 -4.03 -22.04 -29.54
CA THR A 248 -3.91 -20.86 -30.41
C THR A 248 -2.58 -20.14 -30.19
N CYS A 249 -2.29 -19.14 -31.02
CA CYS A 249 -1.07 -18.34 -30.90
C CYS A 249 -0.93 -17.75 -29.49
N THR A 250 0.25 -17.92 -28.87
CA THR A 250 0.56 -17.40 -27.53
C THR A 250 0.26 -15.91 -27.37
N ALA A 251 0.53 -15.10 -28.39
CA ALA A 251 0.19 -13.67 -28.39
C ALA A 251 -1.32 -13.41 -28.24
N ALA A 252 -2.17 -14.26 -28.81
CA ALA A 252 -3.62 -14.17 -28.63
C ALA A 252 -4.02 -14.47 -27.17
N PHE A 253 -3.40 -15.46 -26.53
CA PHE A 253 -3.61 -15.73 -25.10
C PHE A 253 -3.19 -14.56 -24.20
N VAL A 254 -2.05 -13.91 -24.50
CA VAL A 254 -1.64 -12.69 -23.78
C VAL A 254 -2.66 -11.55 -24.03
N GLY A 255 -3.22 -11.43 -25.23
CA GLY A 255 -4.29 -10.48 -25.54
C GLY A 255 -5.57 -10.70 -24.72
N VAL A 256 -5.99 -11.97 -24.56
CA VAL A 256 -7.12 -12.35 -23.70
C VAL A 256 -6.82 -12.00 -22.24
N ALA A 257 -5.61 -12.32 -21.76
CA ALA A 257 -5.17 -11.96 -20.41
C ALA A 257 -5.21 -10.44 -20.17
N ALA A 258 -4.79 -9.64 -21.16
CA ALA A 258 -4.84 -8.19 -21.11
C ALA A 258 -6.29 -7.66 -21.01
N PHE A 259 -7.22 -8.23 -21.78
CA PHE A 259 -8.64 -7.84 -21.76
C PHE A 259 -9.33 -8.18 -20.42
N LEU A 260 -9.11 -9.39 -19.90
CA LEU A 260 -9.63 -9.83 -18.61
C LEU A 260 -9.06 -8.96 -17.48
N GLY A 261 -7.74 -8.74 -17.52
CA GLY A 261 -7.06 -7.85 -16.59
C GLY A 261 -7.65 -6.44 -16.61
N PHE A 262 -7.85 -5.85 -17.79
CA PHE A 262 -8.42 -4.52 -17.95
C PHE A 262 -9.84 -4.43 -17.35
N SER A 263 -10.67 -5.44 -17.61
CA SER A 263 -12.05 -5.49 -17.12
C SER A 263 -12.11 -5.51 -15.59
N ILE A 264 -11.28 -6.33 -14.95
CA ILE A 264 -11.21 -6.42 -13.49
C ILE A 264 -10.52 -5.19 -12.88
N ALA A 265 -9.48 -4.68 -13.54
CA ALA A 265 -8.75 -3.51 -13.07
C ALA A 265 -9.59 -2.24 -13.12
N SER A 266 -10.65 -2.20 -13.92
CA SER A 266 -11.57 -1.06 -14.03
C SER A 266 -12.35 -0.75 -12.73
N ILE A 267 -12.34 -1.65 -11.75
CA ILE A 267 -12.96 -1.46 -10.43
C ILE A 267 -12.09 -0.56 -9.54
N ARG A 268 -12.63 0.59 -9.12
CA ARG A 268 -11.88 1.70 -8.51
C ARG A 268 -11.62 1.61 -7.01
N THR A 269 -12.56 1.11 -6.21
CA THR A 269 -12.49 1.21 -4.74
C THR A 269 -11.78 0.00 -4.13
N LEU A 270 -10.93 0.23 -3.12
CA LEU A 270 -10.28 -0.88 -2.39
C LEU A 270 -11.27 -1.67 -1.55
N GLY A 271 -12.34 -1.06 -1.04
CA GLY A 271 -13.33 -1.71 -0.18
C GLY A 271 -14.04 -2.88 -0.87
N LEU A 272 -14.57 -2.66 -2.08
CA LEU A 272 -15.21 -3.73 -2.85
C LEU A 272 -14.21 -4.82 -3.26
N LEU A 273 -12.95 -4.43 -3.49
CA LEU A 273 -11.90 -5.37 -3.89
C LEU A 273 -11.27 -6.12 -2.73
N ALA A 274 -11.39 -5.67 -1.48
CA ALA A 274 -10.95 -6.43 -0.31
C ALA A 274 -11.67 -7.78 -0.23
N TRP A 275 -12.96 -7.83 -0.57
CA TRP A 275 -13.71 -9.08 -0.70
C TRP A 275 -13.16 -9.99 -1.82
N PHE A 276 -12.91 -9.45 -3.02
CA PHE A 276 -12.26 -10.20 -4.10
C PHE A 276 -10.80 -10.58 -3.77
N ALA A 277 -10.15 -9.85 -2.87
CA ALA A 277 -8.81 -10.19 -2.38
C ALA A 277 -8.86 -11.40 -1.45
N TRP A 278 -9.88 -11.52 -0.61
CA TRP A 278 -10.14 -12.73 0.17
C TRP A 278 -10.35 -13.95 -0.72
N VAL A 279 -11.29 -13.87 -1.66
CA VAL A 279 -11.57 -14.97 -2.59
C VAL A 279 -10.31 -15.32 -3.38
N GLY A 280 -9.65 -14.32 -3.97
CA GLY A 280 -8.41 -14.53 -4.72
C GLY A 280 -7.28 -15.13 -3.90
N LEU A 281 -7.10 -14.72 -2.63
CA LEU A 281 -6.08 -15.29 -1.76
C LEU A 281 -6.38 -16.76 -1.42
N VAL A 282 -7.65 -17.11 -1.16
CA VAL A 282 -8.05 -18.51 -0.90
C VAL A 282 -7.78 -19.37 -2.12
N PHE A 283 -8.21 -18.94 -3.31
CA PHE A 283 -7.94 -19.67 -4.56
C PHE A 283 -6.44 -19.80 -4.84
N LEU A 284 -5.68 -18.74 -4.60
CA LEU A 284 -4.23 -18.76 -4.79
C LEU A 284 -3.56 -19.74 -3.82
N LEU A 285 -3.87 -19.68 -2.53
CA LEU A 285 -3.31 -20.61 -1.55
C LEU A 285 -3.74 -22.05 -1.87
N ALA A 286 -5.02 -22.27 -2.22
CA ALA A 286 -5.51 -23.59 -2.63
C ALA A 286 -4.75 -24.13 -3.85
N ALA A 287 -4.51 -23.30 -4.87
CA ALA A 287 -3.74 -23.71 -6.05
C ALA A 287 -2.30 -24.09 -5.69
N VAL A 288 -1.63 -23.27 -4.86
CA VAL A 288 -0.24 -23.52 -4.47
C VAL A 288 -0.10 -24.74 -3.54
N PHE A 289 -1.05 -24.95 -2.63
CA PHE A 289 -1.10 -26.17 -1.82
C PHE A 289 -1.42 -27.41 -2.66
N THR A 290 -2.35 -27.29 -3.62
CA THR A 290 -2.66 -28.39 -4.55
C THR A 290 -1.44 -28.76 -5.38
N LEU A 291 -0.69 -27.79 -5.90
CA LEU A 291 0.59 -28.03 -6.57
C LEU A 291 1.56 -28.78 -5.66
N SER A 292 1.74 -28.31 -4.42
CA SER A 292 2.66 -28.91 -3.44
C SER A 292 2.28 -30.35 -3.09
N LEU A 293 0.99 -30.65 -3.00
CA LEU A 293 0.49 -32.02 -2.78
C LEU A 293 0.62 -32.87 -4.04
N SER A 294 0.31 -32.31 -5.20
CA SER A 294 0.40 -33.00 -6.49
C SER A 294 1.82 -33.49 -6.75
N VAL A 295 2.82 -32.64 -6.56
CA VAL A 295 4.23 -33.02 -6.76
C VAL A 295 4.72 -34.04 -5.74
N GLY A 296 4.13 -34.09 -4.54
CA GLY A 296 4.47 -35.07 -3.51
C GLY A 296 3.82 -36.44 -3.71
N VAL A 297 2.72 -36.52 -4.47
CA VAL A 297 1.99 -37.77 -4.76
C VAL A 297 2.34 -38.33 -6.13
N GLN A 298 2.68 -37.49 -7.10
CA GLN A 298 3.09 -37.92 -8.42
C GLN A 298 4.46 -38.60 -8.38
N ASP A 299 4.58 -39.73 -9.08
CA ASP A 299 5.86 -40.45 -9.21
C ASP A 299 6.89 -39.65 -10.01
N ARG A 300 6.46 -38.70 -10.86
CA ARG A 300 7.33 -37.84 -11.68
C ARG A 300 6.61 -36.56 -12.14
N PRO A 301 7.34 -35.44 -12.35
CA PRO A 301 6.82 -34.23 -12.98
C PRO A 301 6.55 -34.42 -14.48
N ASP A 302 5.52 -33.74 -15.01
CA ASP A 302 5.16 -33.80 -16.43
C ASP A 302 6.28 -33.33 -17.37
N ALA A 303 7.07 -32.35 -16.93
CA ALA A 303 8.19 -31.79 -17.69
C ALA A 303 9.46 -32.67 -17.68
N ALA A 304 9.50 -33.71 -16.84
CA ALA A 304 10.64 -34.61 -16.78
C ALA A 304 10.64 -35.60 -17.98
N PRO A 305 11.80 -36.17 -18.35
CA PRO A 305 11.87 -37.23 -19.35
C PRO A 305 10.91 -38.37 -19.02
N GLN A 306 10.05 -38.73 -19.98
CA GLN A 306 9.02 -39.76 -19.78
C GLN A 306 9.57 -41.19 -19.91
N ASP A 307 10.82 -41.32 -20.35
CA ASP A 307 11.51 -42.60 -20.53
C ASP A 307 12.44 -42.88 -19.34
N GLY A 308 12.23 -44.02 -18.66
CA GLY A 308 13.10 -44.53 -17.59
C GLY A 308 12.63 -44.25 -16.16
N VAL A 309 13.46 -44.64 -15.18
CA VAL A 309 13.22 -44.40 -13.75
C VAL A 309 13.62 -42.97 -13.44
N TRP A 310 12.65 -42.17 -12.97
CA TRP A 310 12.86 -40.77 -12.66
C TRP A 310 13.30 -40.59 -11.20
N VAL A 311 14.29 -39.72 -10.97
CA VAL A 311 14.75 -39.29 -9.65
C VAL A 311 14.98 -37.79 -9.72
N SER A 312 14.42 -37.06 -8.76
CA SER A 312 14.62 -35.60 -8.62
C SER A 312 16.11 -35.25 -8.56
N ASP A 313 16.52 -34.26 -9.36
CA ASP A 313 17.90 -33.75 -9.45
C ASP A 313 18.20 -32.63 -8.43
N TYR A 314 17.42 -32.55 -7.35
CA TYR A 314 17.58 -31.52 -6.32
C TYR A 314 19.00 -31.54 -5.71
N LYS A 315 19.59 -30.35 -5.54
CA LYS A 315 20.92 -30.19 -4.94
C LYS A 315 20.80 -29.52 -3.58
N LEU A 316 21.39 -30.13 -2.55
CA LEU A 316 21.46 -29.52 -1.22
C LEU A 316 22.30 -28.25 -1.21
N VAL A 317 23.42 -28.26 -1.94
CA VAL A 317 24.33 -27.12 -2.14
C VAL A 317 24.81 -27.16 -3.59
N ASN A 318 24.64 -26.06 -4.33
CA ASN A 318 25.18 -25.91 -5.68
C ASN A 318 26.36 -24.91 -5.68
N ARG A 319 27.14 -24.87 -6.76
CA ARG A 319 28.25 -23.92 -6.96
C ARG A 319 27.95 -23.01 -8.15
N PRO A 320 27.05 -22.02 -7.98
CA PRO A 320 26.71 -21.11 -9.06
C PRO A 320 27.90 -20.23 -9.43
N THR A 321 27.92 -19.82 -10.69
CA THR A 321 28.71 -18.66 -11.11
C THR A 321 28.19 -17.38 -10.42
N PHE A 322 28.99 -16.32 -10.42
CA PHE A 322 28.57 -15.04 -9.83
C PHE A 322 27.24 -14.54 -10.43
N LEU A 323 27.06 -14.66 -11.76
CA LEU A 323 25.83 -14.19 -12.43
C LEU A 323 24.60 -15.01 -12.04
N GLU A 324 24.73 -16.33 -11.96
CA GLU A 324 23.64 -17.22 -11.54
C GLU A 324 23.21 -16.94 -10.09
N ALA A 325 24.20 -16.73 -9.19
CA ALA A 325 23.92 -16.33 -7.81
C ALA A 325 23.19 -14.98 -7.75
N MET A 326 23.62 -13.99 -8.55
CA MET A 326 22.96 -12.69 -8.61
C MET A 326 21.54 -12.74 -9.16
N ASN A 327 21.27 -13.58 -10.17
CA ASN A 327 19.92 -13.78 -10.70
C ASN A 327 19.01 -14.48 -9.68
N ALA A 328 19.53 -15.47 -8.94
CA ALA A 328 18.79 -16.13 -7.87
C ALA A 328 18.42 -15.15 -6.74
N ILE A 329 19.39 -14.34 -6.28
CA ILE A 329 19.15 -13.29 -5.27
C ILE A 329 18.10 -12.28 -5.76
N SER A 330 18.19 -11.87 -7.03
CA SER A 330 17.23 -10.93 -7.64
C SER A 330 15.84 -11.53 -7.73
N THR A 331 15.73 -12.83 -7.97
CA THR A 331 14.48 -13.58 -8.01
C THR A 331 13.85 -13.68 -6.60
N PHE A 332 14.63 -13.96 -5.57
CA PHE A 332 14.15 -13.89 -4.19
C PHE A 332 13.71 -12.48 -3.81
N LEU A 333 14.46 -11.46 -4.24
CA LEU A 333 14.09 -10.08 -4.00
C LEU A 333 12.76 -9.73 -4.68
N MET A 334 12.58 -10.14 -5.94
CA MET A 334 11.30 -10.02 -6.64
C MET A 334 10.15 -10.64 -5.82
N ALA A 335 10.36 -11.82 -5.23
CA ALA A 335 9.31 -12.50 -4.49
C ALA A 335 8.76 -11.69 -3.30
N TYR A 336 9.57 -10.82 -2.71
CA TYR A 336 9.18 -9.91 -1.64
C TYR A 336 8.94 -8.45 -2.11
N SER A 337 9.11 -8.12 -3.39
CA SER A 337 9.14 -6.75 -3.92
C SER A 337 7.76 -6.05 -4.02
N ALA A 338 6.87 -6.20 -3.04
CA ALA A 338 5.56 -5.53 -3.02
C ALA A 338 5.56 -4.17 -2.29
N ILE A 339 6.71 -3.73 -1.76
CA ILE A 339 6.84 -2.55 -0.90
C ILE A 339 6.26 -1.25 -1.49
N PRO A 340 6.37 -0.95 -2.81
CA PRO A 340 5.77 0.26 -3.37
C PRO A 340 4.24 0.26 -3.24
N ALA A 341 3.59 -0.91 -3.24
CA ALA A 341 2.16 -0.99 -2.99
C ALA A 341 1.86 -0.75 -1.50
N PHE A 342 2.78 -1.13 -0.61
CA PHE A 342 2.56 -0.95 0.82
C PHE A 342 2.50 0.52 1.20
N SER A 343 3.25 1.40 0.52
CA SER A 343 3.12 2.86 0.69
C SER A 343 1.70 3.34 0.38
N SER A 344 1.12 2.88 -0.73
CA SER A 344 -0.27 3.20 -1.08
C SER A 344 -1.29 2.59 -0.11
N ILE A 345 -1.09 1.34 0.32
CA ILE A 345 -1.95 0.69 1.32
C ILE A 345 -1.82 1.39 2.68
N ALA A 346 -0.64 1.89 3.05
CA ALA A 346 -0.42 2.67 4.27
C ALA A 346 -1.11 4.04 4.22
N ALA A 347 -1.34 4.60 3.02
CA ALA A 347 -2.13 5.82 2.85
C ALA A 347 -3.64 5.57 2.94
N GLU A 348 -4.09 4.38 2.57
CA GLU A 348 -5.51 3.99 2.49
C GLU A 348 -6.03 3.17 3.69
N ILE A 349 -5.15 2.77 4.61
CA ILE A 349 -5.56 2.10 5.85
C ILE A 349 -6.35 3.07 6.74
N ARG A 350 -7.45 2.59 7.33
CA ARG A 350 -8.32 3.39 8.21
C ARG A 350 -7.56 3.97 9.41
N ASN A 351 -6.61 3.22 9.97
CA ASN A 351 -5.75 3.67 11.06
C ASN A 351 -4.27 3.36 10.75
N PRO A 352 -3.47 4.36 10.33
CA PRO A 352 -2.06 4.19 9.96
C PRO A 352 -1.18 3.63 11.08
N ARG A 353 -1.53 3.83 12.36
CA ARG A 353 -0.75 3.30 13.50
C ARG A 353 -0.75 1.77 13.56
N LEU A 354 -1.75 1.12 12.95
CA LEU A 354 -1.88 -0.34 12.93
C LEU A 354 -1.15 -0.99 11.74
N TYR A 355 -0.59 -0.20 10.82
CA TYR A 355 0.11 -0.69 9.63
C TYR A 355 1.21 -1.71 9.97
N THR A 356 2.00 -1.48 11.02
CA THR A 356 3.08 -2.40 11.41
C THR A 356 2.56 -3.78 11.80
N ARG A 357 1.36 -3.87 12.41
CA ARG A 357 0.73 -5.16 12.71
C ARG A 357 0.36 -5.89 11.41
N SER A 358 -0.16 -5.15 10.44
CA SER A 358 -0.50 -5.70 9.12
C SER A 358 0.73 -6.23 8.38
N LEU A 359 1.82 -5.47 8.42
CA LEU A 359 3.09 -5.84 7.82
C LEU A 359 3.65 -7.12 8.43
N ILE A 360 3.76 -7.20 9.76
CA ILE A 360 4.33 -8.37 10.45
C ILE A 360 3.51 -9.63 10.15
N LEU A 361 2.18 -9.54 10.22
CA LEU A 361 1.30 -10.65 9.89
C LEU A 361 1.49 -11.10 8.44
N CYS A 362 1.47 -10.15 7.50
CA CYS A 362 1.72 -10.42 6.08
C CYS A 362 3.05 -11.13 5.83
N HIS A 363 4.15 -10.54 6.29
CA HIS A 363 5.49 -11.05 6.01
C HIS A 363 5.76 -12.39 6.68
N THR A 364 5.25 -12.62 7.89
CA THR A 364 5.41 -13.91 8.57
C THR A 364 4.75 -15.03 7.76
N VAL A 365 3.49 -14.84 7.35
CA VAL A 365 2.75 -15.84 6.57
C VAL A 365 3.39 -16.05 5.20
N VAL A 366 3.73 -14.97 4.49
CA VAL A 366 4.37 -15.05 3.16
C VAL A 366 5.70 -15.79 3.23
N SER A 367 6.54 -15.50 4.23
CA SER A 367 7.84 -16.15 4.39
C SER A 367 7.70 -17.64 4.66
N ILE A 368 6.75 -18.05 5.51
CA ILE A 368 6.45 -19.46 5.77
C ILE A 368 6.00 -20.16 4.48
N VAL A 369 5.07 -19.56 3.76
CA VAL A 369 4.56 -20.08 2.48
C VAL A 369 5.70 -20.25 1.49
N TYR A 370 6.57 -19.25 1.31
CA TYR A 370 7.69 -19.30 0.37
C TYR A 370 8.72 -20.37 0.73
N VAL A 371 9.08 -20.50 2.01
CA VAL A 371 10.02 -21.54 2.45
C VAL A 371 9.41 -22.93 2.25
N VAL A 372 8.18 -23.16 2.70
CA VAL A 372 7.53 -24.47 2.62
C VAL A 372 7.35 -24.90 1.16
N ILE A 373 6.74 -24.05 0.34
CA ILE A 373 6.44 -24.39 -1.05
C ILE A 373 7.71 -24.46 -1.89
N GLY A 374 8.65 -23.53 -1.70
CA GLY A 374 9.94 -23.56 -2.39
C GLY A 374 10.69 -24.87 -2.09
N CYS A 375 10.74 -25.29 -0.83
CA CYS A 375 11.40 -26.53 -0.43
C CYS A 375 10.71 -27.78 -1.00
N ILE A 376 9.38 -27.89 -0.87
CA ILE A 376 8.62 -29.04 -1.35
C ILE A 376 8.76 -29.16 -2.87
N VAL A 377 8.48 -28.09 -3.60
CA VAL A 377 8.50 -28.12 -5.07
C VAL A 377 9.91 -28.38 -5.58
N TYR A 378 10.95 -27.76 -5.01
CA TYR A 378 12.31 -28.04 -5.46
C TYR A 378 12.77 -29.47 -5.11
N TYR A 379 12.39 -30.00 -3.93
CA TYR A 379 12.72 -31.37 -3.54
C TYR A 379 12.08 -32.42 -4.46
N TYR A 380 10.81 -32.23 -4.84
CA TYR A 380 10.05 -33.19 -5.65
C TYR A 380 10.08 -32.92 -7.16
N CYS A 381 10.56 -31.77 -7.63
CA CYS A 381 10.59 -31.49 -9.08
C CYS A 381 11.98 -31.17 -9.61
N GLY A 382 12.93 -30.81 -8.74
CA GLY A 382 14.27 -30.42 -9.13
C GLY A 382 14.24 -29.26 -10.14
N SER A 383 14.94 -29.42 -11.27
CA SER A 383 15.00 -28.42 -12.34
C SER A 383 13.72 -28.30 -13.19
N TYR A 384 12.79 -29.26 -13.09
CA TYR A 384 11.61 -29.39 -13.95
C TYR A 384 10.34 -28.82 -13.29
N VAL A 385 10.17 -27.49 -13.35
CA VAL A 385 9.02 -26.79 -12.74
C VAL A 385 8.33 -25.85 -13.73
N SER A 386 7.00 -25.97 -13.87
CA SER A 386 6.11 -25.11 -14.65
C SER A 386 5.61 -23.88 -13.84
N ARG A 387 5.49 -22.72 -14.49
CA ARG A 387 5.42 -21.38 -13.83
C ARG A 387 4.24 -20.53 -14.32
N LEU A 388 3.50 -19.82 -13.44
CA LEU A 388 2.21 -19.16 -13.83
C LEU A 388 1.69 -17.98 -12.93
N PRO A 389 1.78 -16.66 -13.27
CA PRO A 389 1.17 -15.59 -12.40
C PRO A 389 0.17 -14.54 -12.99
N SER A 390 -0.26 -13.53 -12.16
CA SER A 390 -1.08 -12.32 -12.52
C SER A 390 -0.84 -11.05 -11.62
N ALA A 391 -0.75 -9.80 -12.16
CA ALA A 391 -0.61 -8.53 -11.37
C ALA A 391 -0.93 -7.15 -12.06
N LEU A 392 -2.10 -6.92 -12.68
CA LEU A 392 -2.36 -5.68 -13.47
C LEU A 392 -2.87 -4.42 -12.71
N ARG A 393 -3.52 -4.55 -11.55
CA ARG A 393 -4.37 -3.48 -10.99
C ARG A 393 -3.64 -2.29 -10.36
N PHE A 394 -2.45 -2.51 -9.79
CA PHE A 394 -1.78 -1.48 -8.99
C PHE A 394 -1.13 -0.38 -9.84
N ALA A 395 -0.76 -0.69 -11.09
CA ALA A 395 -0.22 0.26 -12.06
C ALA A 395 -1.21 1.38 -12.37
N SER A 396 -2.44 1.01 -12.74
CA SER A 396 -3.46 1.95 -13.24
C SER A 396 -3.93 2.91 -12.16
N LYS A 397 -4.04 2.42 -10.91
CA LYS A 397 -4.43 3.23 -9.76
C LYS A 397 -3.40 4.29 -9.39
N TYR A 398 -2.12 3.95 -9.45
CA TYR A 398 -1.04 4.88 -9.17
C TYR A 398 -1.03 6.06 -10.18
N VAL A 399 -1.12 5.77 -11.48
CA VAL A 399 -1.14 6.80 -12.55
C VAL A 399 -2.36 7.70 -12.45
N PHE A 400 -3.53 7.10 -12.21
CA PHE A 400 -4.79 7.82 -12.05
C PHE A 400 -4.73 8.84 -10.90
N LEU A 401 -4.21 8.41 -9.75
CA LEU A 401 -4.05 9.29 -8.60
C LEU A 401 -3.04 10.39 -8.90
N ARG A 402 -1.96 10.12 -9.63
CA ARG A 402 -0.98 11.15 -10.00
C ARG A 402 -1.55 12.24 -10.90
N ILE A 403 -2.38 11.88 -11.88
CA ILE A 403 -2.98 12.85 -12.82
C ILE A 403 -4.04 13.71 -12.12
N LEU A 404 -4.82 13.13 -11.20
CA LEU A 404 -5.95 13.82 -10.59
C LEU A 404 -5.67 14.35 -9.17
N LYS A 405 -4.51 14.07 -8.56
CA LYS A 405 -4.13 14.59 -7.23
C LYS A 405 -4.26 16.11 -7.19
N GLY A 406 -5.01 16.62 -6.22
CA GLY A 406 -5.25 18.05 -6.04
C GLY A 406 -6.33 18.67 -6.93
N THR A 407 -7.03 17.85 -7.74
CA THR A 407 -8.17 18.30 -8.57
C THR A 407 -9.51 17.84 -7.99
N GLU A 408 -10.58 18.60 -8.20
CA GLU A 408 -11.93 18.18 -7.77
C GLU A 408 -12.45 16.95 -8.52
N HIS A 409 -11.87 16.65 -9.69
CA HIS A 409 -12.23 15.48 -10.50
C HIS A 409 -11.77 14.17 -9.87
N LEU A 410 -10.84 14.17 -8.92
CA LEU A 410 -10.42 12.94 -8.24
C LEU A 410 -11.56 12.31 -7.43
N ASN A 411 -12.34 13.13 -6.73
CA ASN A 411 -13.34 12.67 -5.76
C ASN A 411 -14.79 12.75 -6.29
N LYS A 412 -15.01 13.22 -7.53
CA LYS A 412 -16.33 13.34 -8.17
C LYS A 412 -16.39 12.48 -9.44
N GLY A 413 -17.52 11.81 -9.69
CA GLY A 413 -17.76 10.97 -10.87
C GLY A 413 -17.94 11.74 -12.18
N THR A 414 -17.03 12.65 -12.50
CA THR A 414 -17.08 13.48 -13.73
C THR A 414 -16.63 12.70 -14.97
N LEU A 415 -16.98 13.19 -16.15
CA LEU A 415 -16.58 12.57 -17.42
C LEU A 415 -15.04 12.56 -17.59
N ALA A 416 -14.36 13.59 -17.08
CA ALA A 416 -12.89 13.65 -16.99
C ALA A 416 -12.32 12.55 -16.09
N HIS A 417 -12.92 12.30 -14.92
CA HIS A 417 -12.52 11.19 -14.04
C HIS A 417 -12.62 9.83 -14.75
N TRP A 418 -13.74 9.58 -15.46
CA TRP A 418 -13.93 8.32 -16.19
C TRP A 418 -13.00 8.15 -17.39
N ALA A 419 -12.80 9.22 -18.17
CA ALA A 419 -11.88 9.21 -19.30
C ALA A 419 -10.43 8.95 -18.85
N THR A 420 -9.94 9.66 -17.83
CA THR A 420 -8.58 9.50 -17.29
C THR A 420 -8.36 8.10 -16.72
N TRP A 421 -9.33 7.53 -16.00
CA TRP A 421 -9.23 6.18 -15.46
C TRP A 421 -9.10 5.11 -16.55
N LEU A 422 -9.98 5.15 -17.54
CA LEU A 422 -10.00 4.16 -18.62
C LEU A 422 -8.76 4.30 -19.50
N SER A 423 -8.28 5.52 -19.76
CA SER A 423 -7.04 5.75 -20.51
C SER A 423 -5.81 5.25 -19.76
N CYS A 424 -5.70 5.49 -18.44
CA CYS A 424 -4.60 4.96 -17.63
C CYS A 424 -4.60 3.44 -17.58
N THR A 425 -5.78 2.83 -17.45
CA THR A 425 -5.93 1.37 -17.38
C THR A 425 -5.61 0.73 -18.73
N SER A 426 -6.12 1.29 -19.83
CA SER A 426 -5.83 0.82 -21.19
C SER A 426 -4.35 0.99 -21.55
N GLY A 427 -3.75 2.14 -21.25
CA GLY A 427 -2.34 2.40 -21.53
C GLY A 427 -1.40 1.45 -20.77
N CYS A 428 -1.69 1.17 -19.49
CA CYS A 428 -0.93 0.19 -18.72
C CYS A 428 -1.09 -1.22 -19.31
N ALA A 429 -2.30 -1.62 -19.69
CA ALA A 429 -2.56 -2.94 -20.28
C ALA A 429 -1.83 -3.14 -21.61
N THR A 430 -1.84 -2.13 -22.50
CA THR A 430 -1.12 -2.20 -23.78
C THR A 430 0.39 -2.27 -23.59
N LEU A 431 0.97 -1.48 -22.68
CA LEU A 431 2.40 -1.51 -22.43
C LEU A 431 2.86 -2.83 -21.79
N SER A 432 2.05 -3.39 -20.87
CA SER A 432 2.28 -4.71 -20.31
C SER A 432 2.22 -5.82 -21.35
N TYR A 433 1.29 -5.76 -22.31
CA TYR A 433 1.21 -6.70 -23.44
C TYR A 433 2.46 -6.65 -24.32
N ILE A 434 2.98 -5.45 -24.61
CA ILE A 434 4.21 -5.28 -25.39
C ILE A 434 5.41 -5.90 -24.66
N ILE A 435 5.57 -5.61 -23.36
CA ILE A 435 6.68 -6.14 -22.57
C ILE A 435 6.61 -7.66 -22.44
N ALA A 436 5.41 -8.20 -22.16
CA ALA A 436 5.16 -9.64 -22.13
C ALA A 436 5.56 -10.32 -23.45
N SER A 437 5.16 -9.74 -24.58
CA SER A 437 5.47 -10.28 -25.91
C SER A 437 6.93 -10.09 -26.33
N ALA A 438 7.64 -9.15 -25.70
CA ALA A 438 9.03 -8.82 -26.01
C ALA A 438 10.05 -9.56 -25.14
N VAL A 439 9.67 -10.20 -24.04
CA VAL A 439 10.58 -11.02 -23.21
C VAL A 439 9.93 -12.38 -22.96
N PRO A 440 10.18 -13.39 -23.81
CA PRO A 440 9.49 -14.68 -23.76
C PRO A 440 10.05 -15.62 -22.68
N SER A 441 10.62 -15.08 -21.60
CA SER A 441 11.17 -15.86 -20.47
C SER A 441 10.68 -15.27 -19.15
N PHE A 442 9.92 -16.07 -18.40
CA PHE A 442 9.37 -15.63 -17.12
C PHE A 442 10.48 -15.40 -16.08
N GLY A 443 11.43 -16.32 -15.99
CA GLY A 443 12.53 -16.24 -15.01
C GLY A 443 13.44 -15.04 -15.24
N SER A 444 13.82 -14.77 -16.49
CA SER A 444 14.68 -13.63 -16.82
C SER A 444 13.96 -12.30 -16.62
N LEU A 445 12.66 -12.23 -16.93
CA LEU A 445 11.83 -11.06 -16.63
C LEU A 445 11.68 -10.84 -15.12
N ALA A 446 11.42 -11.89 -14.35
CA ALA A 446 11.28 -11.81 -12.89
C ALA A 446 12.59 -11.35 -12.22
N SER A 447 13.73 -11.94 -12.62
CA SER A 447 15.06 -11.53 -12.15
C SER A 447 15.37 -10.08 -12.54
N LEU A 448 15.07 -9.66 -13.77
CA LEU A 448 15.28 -8.28 -14.21
C LEU A 448 14.48 -7.29 -13.37
N ILE A 449 13.20 -7.59 -13.12
CA ILE A 449 12.34 -6.70 -12.33
C ILE A 449 12.81 -6.67 -10.87
N GLY A 450 13.20 -7.82 -10.29
CA GLY A 450 13.73 -7.87 -8.92
C GLY A 450 15.06 -7.12 -8.78
N ALA A 451 15.98 -7.31 -9.73
CA ALA A 451 17.28 -6.66 -9.75
C ALA A 451 17.15 -5.15 -9.95
N PHE A 452 16.39 -4.71 -10.94
CA PHE A 452 16.29 -3.31 -11.30
C PHE A 452 15.30 -2.57 -10.42
N PHE A 453 14.02 -2.95 -10.48
CA PHE A 453 12.96 -2.24 -9.77
C PHE A 453 12.81 -2.67 -8.31
N GLY A 454 13.06 -3.94 -7.98
CA GLY A 454 13.05 -4.41 -6.61
C GLY A 454 14.07 -3.67 -5.76
N THR A 455 15.29 -3.48 -6.25
CA THR A 455 16.32 -2.70 -5.54
C THR A 455 16.00 -1.20 -5.52
N LEU A 456 15.70 -0.62 -6.70
CA LEU A 456 15.45 0.82 -6.84
C LEU A 456 14.19 1.28 -6.14
N LEU A 457 13.14 0.47 -6.01
CA LEU A 457 11.87 0.93 -5.43
C LEU A 457 11.57 0.32 -4.06
N CYS A 458 12.16 -0.82 -3.72
CA CYS A 458 11.81 -1.56 -2.49
C CYS A 458 12.94 -1.61 -1.45
N VAL A 459 14.18 -1.30 -1.83
CA VAL A 459 15.36 -1.50 -0.96
C VAL A 459 16.10 -0.18 -0.73
N GLN A 460 16.67 0.41 -1.78
CA GLN A 460 17.53 1.58 -1.66
C GLN A 460 16.80 2.83 -1.13
N PRO A 461 15.57 3.18 -1.60
CA PRO A 461 14.87 4.36 -1.11
C PRO A 461 14.57 4.29 0.38
N MET A 462 14.30 3.09 0.91
CA MET A 462 13.96 2.91 2.32
C MET A 462 15.18 3.13 3.22
N GLY A 463 16.39 2.73 2.77
CA GLY A 463 17.65 3.14 3.39
C GLY A 463 17.77 4.66 3.48
N CYS A 464 17.50 5.34 2.37
CA CYS A 464 17.55 6.80 2.31
C CYS A 464 16.46 7.46 3.16
N MET A 465 15.23 6.93 3.18
CA MET A 465 14.10 7.44 3.99
C MET A 465 14.41 7.37 5.47
N TRP A 466 14.98 6.25 5.93
CA TRP A 466 15.37 6.12 7.32
C TRP A 466 16.46 7.13 7.69
N LEU A 467 17.47 7.32 6.84
CA LEU A 467 18.51 8.33 7.05
C LEU A 467 17.91 9.73 7.07
N TYR A 468 17.04 10.10 6.13
CA TYR A 468 16.40 11.42 6.08
C TYR A 468 15.66 11.77 7.38
N ASP A 469 14.87 10.83 7.91
CA ASP A 469 14.08 11.07 9.13
C ASP A 469 14.93 11.19 10.40
N ASN A 470 16.06 10.46 10.45
CA ASN A 470 16.87 10.29 11.65
C ASN A 470 18.22 11.05 11.58
N TRP A 471 18.50 11.75 10.49
CA TRP A 471 19.72 12.53 10.28
C TRP A 471 19.43 14.03 10.33
N GLY A 472 19.31 14.59 11.55
CA GLY A 472 19.09 16.01 11.78
C GLY A 472 19.66 16.49 13.11
N ALA A 473 20.07 17.76 13.18
CA ALA A 473 20.78 18.34 14.34
C ALA A 473 20.00 18.26 15.67
N GLY A 474 18.65 18.29 15.63
CA GLY A 474 17.78 18.17 16.80
C GLY A 474 17.18 16.79 17.07
N LYS A 475 17.53 15.76 16.28
CA LYS A 475 16.99 14.39 16.39
C LYS A 475 18.08 13.34 16.70
N ARG A 476 19.28 13.79 17.05
CA ARG A 476 20.48 12.97 17.30
C ARG A 476 20.52 12.45 18.74
N ASP A 477 19.78 11.38 19.02
CA ASP A 477 20.19 10.51 20.12
C ASP A 477 21.19 9.49 19.56
N ARG A 478 22.48 9.70 19.86
CA ARG A 478 23.58 8.80 19.43
C ARG A 478 23.61 7.50 20.23
N SER A 479 22.44 6.88 20.41
CA SER A 479 22.31 5.56 21.03
C SER A 479 22.98 4.48 20.16
N LEU A 480 23.40 3.39 20.78
CA LEU A 480 23.96 2.23 20.08
C LEU A 480 23.00 1.73 18.98
N TRP A 481 21.70 1.74 19.26
CA TRP A 481 20.66 1.37 18.29
C TRP A 481 20.62 2.28 17.07
N TRP A 482 20.74 3.61 17.26
CA TRP A 482 20.82 4.55 16.15
C TRP A 482 22.05 4.29 15.28
N ILE A 483 23.21 4.03 15.89
CA ILE A 483 24.45 3.72 15.16
C ILE A 483 24.27 2.45 14.33
N LEU A 484 23.72 1.39 14.93
CA LEU A 484 23.43 0.13 14.22
C LEU A 484 22.49 0.35 13.03
N GLN A 485 21.45 1.17 13.19
CA GLN A 485 20.51 1.48 12.11
C GLN A 485 21.12 2.33 10.99
N VAL A 486 22.08 3.22 11.29
CA VAL A 486 22.85 3.95 10.27
C VAL A 486 23.68 2.97 9.44
N PHE A 487 24.44 2.09 10.10
CA PHE A 487 25.23 1.06 9.41
C PHE A 487 24.34 0.11 8.60
N TRP A 488 23.21 -0.31 9.15
CA TRP A 488 22.24 -1.15 8.46
C TRP A 488 21.66 -0.45 7.22
N SER A 489 21.27 0.82 7.34
CA SER A 489 20.77 1.61 6.20
C SER A 489 21.83 1.76 5.10
N GLY A 490 23.09 1.99 5.49
CA GLY A 490 24.22 2.02 4.56
C GLY A 490 24.46 0.68 3.86
N PHE A 491 24.42 -0.42 4.62
CA PHE A 491 24.52 -1.78 4.08
C PHE A 491 23.39 -2.07 3.06
N VAL A 492 22.15 -1.74 3.40
CA VAL A 492 20.99 -1.94 2.52
C VAL A 492 21.13 -1.18 1.20
N ILE A 493 21.63 0.06 1.24
CA ILE A 493 21.87 0.87 0.03
C ILE A 493 22.98 0.25 -0.82
N ILE A 494 24.11 -0.13 -0.21
CA ILE A 494 25.25 -0.73 -0.92
C ILE A 494 24.86 -2.08 -1.53
N ALA A 495 24.27 -2.97 -0.72
CA ALA A 495 23.82 -4.29 -1.17
C ALA A 495 22.77 -4.18 -2.28
N GLY A 496 21.80 -3.26 -2.14
CA GLY A 496 20.83 -2.97 -3.19
C GLY A 496 21.48 -2.48 -4.48
N THR A 497 22.54 -1.68 -4.40
CA THR A 497 23.29 -1.19 -5.57
C THR A 497 24.10 -2.29 -6.24
N THR A 498 24.71 -3.20 -5.47
CA THR A 498 25.38 -4.39 -6.00
C THR A 498 24.38 -5.31 -6.72
N ILE A 499 23.19 -5.52 -6.15
CA ILE A 499 22.12 -6.31 -6.77
C ILE A 499 21.60 -5.63 -8.04
N LEU A 500 21.43 -4.31 -8.01
CA LEU A 500 21.03 -3.53 -9.18
C LEU A 500 21.99 -3.75 -10.36
N VAL A 501 23.30 -3.57 -10.15
CA VAL A 501 24.29 -3.70 -11.22
C VAL A 501 24.46 -5.16 -11.64
N GLY A 502 24.74 -6.06 -10.69
CA GLY A 502 25.05 -7.46 -10.98
C GLY A 502 23.84 -8.25 -11.48
N GLY A 503 22.67 -8.06 -10.87
CA GLY A 503 21.43 -8.73 -11.26
C GLY A 503 20.86 -8.22 -12.59
N THR A 504 20.96 -6.92 -12.87
CA THR A 504 20.53 -6.39 -14.18
C THR A 504 21.44 -6.92 -15.29
N TYR A 505 22.75 -6.91 -15.08
CA TYR A 505 23.71 -7.48 -16.04
C TYR A 505 23.46 -8.98 -16.27
N GLY A 506 23.30 -9.75 -15.19
CA GLY A 506 22.99 -11.19 -15.28
C GLY A 506 21.66 -11.49 -15.98
N SER A 507 20.65 -10.66 -15.76
CA SER A 507 19.33 -10.81 -16.40
C SER A 507 19.39 -10.47 -17.89
N VAL A 508 20.12 -9.42 -18.28
CA VAL A 508 20.31 -9.04 -19.70
C VAL A 508 21.05 -10.14 -20.46
N LEU A 509 22.09 -10.73 -19.87
CA LEU A 509 22.80 -11.84 -20.49
C LEU A 509 21.94 -13.09 -20.61
N SER A 510 21.13 -13.40 -19.59
CA SER A 510 20.16 -14.50 -19.65
C SER A 510 19.15 -14.29 -20.79
N ILE A 511 18.60 -13.08 -20.94
CA ILE A 511 17.69 -12.74 -22.04
C ILE A 511 18.40 -12.92 -23.39
N LYS A 512 19.63 -12.43 -23.54
CA LYS A 512 20.42 -12.57 -24.77
C LYS A 512 20.62 -14.05 -25.13
N GLN A 513 20.98 -14.87 -24.15
CA GLN A 513 21.20 -16.31 -24.35
C GLN A 513 19.93 -17.04 -24.77
N VAL A 514 18.76 -16.68 -24.20
CA VAL A 514 17.45 -17.21 -24.64
C VAL A 514 17.19 -16.87 -26.10
N TYR A 515 17.46 -15.64 -26.53
CA TYR A 515 17.34 -15.24 -27.94
C TYR A 515 18.27 -16.01 -28.88
N GLU A 516 19.50 -16.31 -28.42
CA GLU A 516 20.50 -17.06 -29.21
C GLU A 516 20.17 -18.56 -29.31
N THR A 517 19.58 -19.17 -28.26
CA THR A 517 19.29 -20.62 -28.20
C THR A 517 17.91 -21.02 -28.75
N SER A 518 16.92 -20.12 -28.72
CA SER A 518 15.53 -20.43 -29.12
C SER A 518 15.29 -20.48 -30.64
N GLY A 519 16.32 -20.67 -31.46
CA GLY A 519 16.19 -20.71 -32.92
C GLY A 519 15.60 -19.44 -33.56
N GLY A 520 15.61 -18.29 -32.85
CA GLY A 520 15.11 -17.02 -33.37
C GLY A 520 13.61 -16.77 -33.22
N HIS A 521 12.91 -17.39 -32.26
CA HIS A 521 11.58 -16.91 -31.87
C HIS A 521 11.66 -15.47 -31.32
N GLY A 522 11.48 -14.50 -32.23
CA GLY A 522 11.56 -13.07 -31.96
C GLY A 522 10.44 -12.58 -31.04
N ALA A 523 10.52 -11.30 -30.65
CA ALA A 523 9.42 -10.62 -29.99
C ALA A 523 8.09 -10.88 -30.75
N PHE A 524 7.01 -11.14 -30.03
CA PHE A 524 5.68 -11.51 -30.58
C PHE A 524 5.63 -12.89 -31.29
N SER A 525 6.42 -13.86 -30.85
CA SER A 525 6.34 -15.23 -31.36
C SER A 525 5.01 -15.92 -31.01
N CYS A 526 4.47 -16.71 -31.95
CA CYS A 526 3.34 -17.60 -31.71
C CYS A 526 3.74 -18.97 -31.12
N ALA A 527 5.04 -19.19 -30.87
CA ALA A 527 5.54 -20.45 -30.32
C ALA A 527 4.95 -20.77 -28.95
N ASP A 528 4.88 -22.07 -28.63
CA ASP A 528 4.44 -22.55 -27.33
C ASP A 528 5.41 -22.09 -26.24
N ASN A 529 4.86 -21.49 -25.19
CA ASN A 529 5.60 -21.03 -24.02
C ASN A 529 5.23 -21.82 -22.74
N SER A 530 4.50 -22.93 -22.87
CA SER A 530 4.07 -23.77 -21.75
C SER A 530 5.24 -24.29 -20.87
N GLN A 531 6.44 -24.38 -21.44
CA GLN A 531 7.66 -24.84 -20.76
C GLN A 531 8.60 -23.71 -20.28
N SER A 532 8.19 -22.43 -20.40
CA SER A 532 9.04 -21.24 -20.17
C SER A 532 9.04 -20.64 -18.75
#